data_AF-A0A2A4WYG7-F1
#
_entry.id   AF-A0A2A4WYG7-F1
#
_cell.length_a   1.000
_cell.length_b   1.000
_cell.length_c   1.000
_cell.angle_alpha   90.00
_cell.angle_beta   90.00
_cell.angle_gamma   90.00
#
_symmetry.space_group_name_H-M   'P 1'
#
loop_
_entity.id
_entity.type
_entity.pdbx_description
1 polymer ?
#
loop_
_entity_poly.entity_id
_entity_poly.type
_entity_poly.pdbx_seq_one_letter_code
_entity_poly.pdbx_strand_id
1 'polypeptide(L)'
;LEKKFRSYIGYIDVPYCHGMTVGELARFFNQEYKVGCKLTVIPMLRWKRSMTYADTGLTWIPTSPHIPEKDTPLYYATTGMMGELEMVNIGVGYTLPFKLVGAPWIHADEYAQKLNEQKLEGVTFIPFHFKPFYGRFKGEFCQGVLINITNTKIYRPQKVQCVLLGLLKSLYPAHVKEKIQHLKPGKKTLFCKACGSEKILTLMLQEEFPSWKMVDFQQNSMKDFHAKRKQYLLY
;
A
#
# COMPACT_ATOMS: atom_id res chain seq x y z
N LEU A 1 -11.26 -2.89 8.71
CA LEU A 1 -11.50 -4.23 8.15
C LEU A 1 -12.97 -4.58 8.38
N GLU A 2 -13.74 -4.76 7.31
CA GLU A 2 -15.12 -5.27 7.42
C GLU A 2 -15.09 -6.78 7.68
N LYS A 3 -15.98 -7.29 8.54
CA LYS A 3 -15.99 -8.70 8.98
C LYS A 3 -15.97 -9.71 7.82
N LYS A 4 -16.71 -9.43 6.73
CA LYS A 4 -16.79 -10.29 5.54
C LYS A 4 -15.47 -10.44 4.77
N PHE A 5 -14.52 -9.52 4.96
CA PHE A 5 -13.20 -9.56 4.32
C PHE A 5 -12.09 -10.06 5.24
N ARG A 6 -12.43 -10.51 6.45
CA ARG A 6 -11.46 -11.12 7.36
C ARG A 6 -10.86 -12.38 6.72
N SER A 7 -9.53 -12.50 6.76
CA SER A 7 -8.78 -13.61 6.16
C SER A 7 -7.38 -13.71 6.73
N TYR A 8 -6.58 -14.67 6.22
CA TYR A 8 -5.18 -14.83 6.61
C TYR A 8 -4.32 -13.57 6.35
N ILE A 9 -4.64 -12.80 5.31
CA ILE A 9 -3.92 -11.56 4.96
C ILE A 9 -4.48 -10.30 5.65
N GLY A 10 -5.45 -10.47 6.55
CA GLY A 10 -6.13 -9.38 7.25
C GLY A 10 -7.10 -9.94 8.28
N TYR A 11 -6.62 -10.16 9.51
CA TYR A 11 -7.40 -10.78 10.57
C TYR A 11 -7.85 -9.79 11.65
N ILE A 12 -7.00 -8.82 11.97
CA ILE A 12 -7.20 -7.87 13.07
C ILE A 12 -7.83 -6.59 12.50
N ASP A 13 -8.75 -5.98 13.25
CA ASP A 13 -9.45 -4.75 12.87
C ASP A 13 -8.56 -3.52 13.09
N VAL A 14 -7.48 -3.46 12.31
CA VAL A 14 -6.50 -2.37 12.28
C VAL A 14 -6.48 -1.72 10.88
N PRO A 15 -6.03 -0.46 10.76
CA PRO A 15 -5.74 0.15 9.46
C PRO A 15 -4.64 -0.59 8.72
N TYR A 16 -4.61 -0.44 7.39
CA TYR A 16 -3.60 -1.04 6.52
C TYR A 16 -2.15 -0.75 6.97
N CYS A 17 -1.85 0.49 7.35
CA CYS A 17 -0.64 0.84 8.09
C CYS A 17 -1.03 1.24 9.52
N HIS A 18 -0.95 0.27 10.44
CA HIS A 18 -1.40 0.45 11.83
C HIS A 18 -0.42 1.25 12.71
N GLY A 19 0.86 1.36 12.32
CA GLY A 19 1.86 2.17 13.03
C GLY A 19 2.10 1.74 14.49
N MET A 20 2.08 0.44 14.73
CA MET A 20 2.34 -0.19 16.03
C MET A 20 3.42 -1.26 15.84
N THR A 21 4.28 -1.43 16.84
CA THR A 21 5.22 -2.56 16.89
C THR A 21 4.47 -3.89 17.09
N VAL A 22 5.12 -5.01 16.80
CA VAL A 22 4.51 -6.35 17.00
C VAL A 22 4.12 -6.62 18.46
N GLY A 23 4.88 -6.09 19.43
CA GLY A 23 4.55 -6.20 20.85
C GLY A 23 3.33 -5.37 21.24
N GLU A 24 3.21 -4.14 20.73
CA GLU A 24 2.01 -3.31 20.92
C GLU A 24 0.77 -3.95 20.25
N LEU A 25 0.93 -4.54 19.06
CA LEU A 25 -0.13 -5.30 18.39
C LEU A 25 -0.55 -6.54 19.18
N ALA A 26 0.39 -7.27 19.77
CA ALA A 26 0.06 -8.44 20.60
C ALA A 26 -0.77 -8.03 21.81
N ARG A 27 -0.44 -6.90 22.47
CA ARG A 27 -1.24 -6.34 23.57
C ARG A 27 -2.63 -5.92 23.10
N PHE A 28 -2.71 -5.19 21.99
CA PHE A 28 -3.98 -4.78 21.37
C PHE A 28 -4.86 -6.00 21.09
N PHE A 29 -4.31 -7.02 20.43
CA PHE A 29 -5.05 -8.20 20.04
C PHE A 29 -5.54 -9.01 21.25
N ASN A 30 -4.66 -9.22 22.23
CA ASN A 30 -5.00 -9.97 23.43
C ASN A 30 -6.19 -9.35 24.20
N GLN A 31 -6.21 -8.02 24.31
CA GLN A 31 -7.26 -7.28 25.01
C GLN A 31 -8.55 -7.16 24.18
N GLU A 32 -8.44 -6.66 22.94
CA GLU A 32 -9.60 -6.32 22.11
C GLU A 32 -10.37 -7.55 21.62
N TYR A 33 -9.70 -8.69 21.50
CA TYR A 33 -10.32 -9.96 21.12
C TYR A 33 -10.51 -10.91 22.29
N LYS A 34 -10.25 -10.45 23.52
CA LYS A 34 -10.40 -11.23 24.76
C LYS A 34 -9.75 -12.62 24.64
N VAL A 35 -8.54 -12.67 24.07
CA VAL A 35 -7.83 -13.94 23.80
C VAL A 35 -7.45 -14.64 25.11
N GLY A 36 -7.22 -13.89 26.19
CA GLY A 36 -6.92 -14.44 27.51
C GLY A 36 -5.51 -15.04 27.61
N CYS A 37 -4.59 -14.67 26.72
CA CYS A 37 -3.20 -15.13 26.76
C CYS A 37 -2.46 -14.46 27.92
N LYS A 38 -1.67 -15.24 28.68
CA LYS A 38 -0.68 -14.71 29.64
C LYS A 38 0.53 -14.14 28.88
N LEU A 39 0.35 -12.93 28.34
CA LEU A 39 1.32 -12.26 27.47
C LEU A 39 2.36 -11.46 28.26
N THR A 40 3.64 -11.63 27.93
CA THR A 40 4.73 -10.74 28.35
C THR A 40 5.40 -10.15 27.12
N VAL A 41 5.55 -8.83 27.06
CA VAL A 41 6.28 -8.12 26.00
C VAL A 41 7.53 -7.52 26.61
N ILE A 42 8.70 -7.85 26.07
CA ILE A 42 9.96 -7.22 26.47
C ILE A 42 10.15 -5.96 25.61
N PRO A 43 10.05 -4.75 26.19
CA PRO A 43 10.15 -3.52 25.42
C PRO A 43 11.58 -3.29 24.93
N MET A 44 11.70 -2.76 23.70
CA MET A 44 12.96 -2.28 23.16
C MET A 44 13.46 -1.07 23.95
N LEU A 45 14.77 -0.93 24.08
CA LEU A 45 15.36 0.28 24.62
C LEU A 45 15.66 1.26 23.48
N ARG A 46 15.46 2.56 23.73
CA ARG A 46 15.81 3.69 22.84
C ARG A 46 15.04 3.76 21.51
N TRP A 47 14.21 2.78 21.17
CA TRP A 47 13.30 2.88 20.03
C TRP A 47 12.31 4.04 20.24
N LYS A 48 12.08 4.83 19.19
CA LYS A 48 11.11 5.93 19.19
C LYS A 48 10.21 5.79 17.97
N ARG A 49 8.93 6.12 18.12
CA ARG A 49 7.96 6.12 17.00
C ARG A 49 8.37 6.94 15.77
N SER A 50 9.23 7.95 15.95
CA SER A 50 9.73 8.79 14.85
C SER A 50 10.85 8.14 14.04
N MET A 51 11.38 6.99 14.47
CA MET A 51 12.42 6.26 13.77
C MET A 51 11.88 5.51 12.56
N THR A 52 12.59 5.61 11.45
CA THR A 52 12.59 4.62 10.36
C THR A 52 13.50 3.45 10.74
N TYR A 53 13.46 2.36 9.95
CA TYR A 53 14.39 1.25 10.18
C TYR A 53 15.87 1.69 10.05
N ALA A 54 16.16 2.62 9.15
CA ALA A 54 17.52 3.13 8.96
C ALA A 54 18.05 3.85 10.22
N ASP A 55 17.19 4.57 10.95
CA ASP A 55 17.57 5.29 12.18
C ASP A 55 17.94 4.35 13.33
N THR A 56 17.56 3.07 13.25
CA THR A 56 17.91 2.07 14.27
C THR A 56 19.38 1.62 14.20
N GLY A 57 20.04 1.83 13.05
CA GLY A 57 21.38 1.31 12.79
C GLY A 57 21.47 -0.22 12.63
N LEU A 58 20.34 -0.93 12.67
CA LEU A 58 20.31 -2.39 12.53
C LEU A 58 20.51 -2.83 11.07
N THR A 59 21.08 -4.02 10.92
CA THR A 59 21.22 -4.67 9.61
C THR A 59 19.87 -5.22 9.17
N TRP A 60 19.46 -4.90 7.94
CA TRP A 60 18.25 -5.46 7.35
C TRP A 60 18.49 -6.88 6.86
N ILE A 61 17.68 -7.81 7.34
CA ILE A 61 17.55 -9.15 6.78
C ILE A 61 16.29 -9.16 5.92
N PRO A 62 16.38 -9.52 4.62
CA PRO A 62 15.22 -9.60 3.74
C PRO A 62 14.08 -10.39 4.38
N THR A 63 12.91 -9.76 4.53
CA THR A 63 11.75 -10.40 5.16
C THR A 63 10.97 -11.28 4.19
N SER A 64 11.16 -11.08 2.89
CA SER A 64 10.70 -11.95 1.81
C SER A 64 11.53 -11.69 0.55
N PRO A 65 11.44 -12.54 -0.49
CA PRO A 65 12.18 -12.35 -1.74
C PRO A 65 11.95 -10.99 -2.42
N HIS A 66 10.77 -10.37 -2.21
CA HIS A 66 10.43 -9.07 -2.80
C HIS A 66 10.54 -7.91 -1.82
N ILE A 67 11.00 -8.14 -0.57
CA ILE A 67 11.35 -7.08 0.38
C ILE A 67 12.87 -7.14 0.69
N PRO A 68 13.74 -6.91 -0.31
CA PRO A 68 15.18 -7.09 -0.17
C PRO A 68 15.84 -5.98 0.66
N GLU A 69 15.28 -4.78 0.67
CA GLU A 69 15.90 -3.59 1.25
C GLU A 69 15.05 -2.98 2.38
N LYS A 70 15.70 -2.31 3.33
CA LYS A 70 15.08 -1.69 4.53
C LYS A 70 14.01 -0.63 4.23
N ASP A 71 14.05 -0.03 3.05
CA ASP A 71 13.08 0.97 2.58
C ASP A 71 11.91 0.32 1.80
N THR A 72 12.09 -0.90 1.29
CA THR A 72 11.09 -1.62 0.49
C THR A 72 9.73 -1.73 1.20
N PRO A 73 9.63 -1.90 2.54
CA PRO A 73 8.33 -1.89 3.22
C PRO A 73 7.48 -0.63 2.98
N LEU A 74 8.09 0.56 2.80
CA LEU A 74 7.34 1.79 2.51
C LEU A 74 6.69 1.72 1.12
N TYR A 75 7.43 1.17 0.15
CA TYR A 75 6.94 0.98 -1.21
C TYR A 75 5.89 -0.14 -1.28
N TYR A 76 6.11 -1.24 -0.55
CA TYR A 76 5.12 -2.32 -0.41
C TYR A 76 3.78 -1.79 0.11
N ALA A 77 3.82 -0.92 1.13
CA ALA A 77 2.62 -0.27 1.66
C ALA A 77 1.92 0.69 0.67
N THR A 78 2.57 1.02 -0.45
CA THR A 78 2.08 1.95 -1.47
C THR A 78 1.52 1.22 -2.68
N THR A 79 2.17 0.17 -3.15
CA THR A 79 1.81 -0.50 -4.41
C THR A 79 1.39 -1.95 -4.22
N GLY A 80 1.60 -2.55 -3.04
CA GLY A 80 1.30 -3.96 -2.78
C GLY A 80 -0.16 -4.34 -3.08
N MET A 81 -1.11 -3.51 -2.65
CA MET A 81 -2.54 -3.72 -2.94
C MET A 81 -2.87 -3.58 -4.44
N MET A 82 -2.16 -2.73 -5.18
CA MET A 82 -2.34 -2.61 -6.64
C MET A 82 -1.91 -3.90 -7.37
N GLY A 83 -0.93 -4.62 -6.82
CA GLY A 83 -0.47 -5.91 -7.36
C GLY A 83 -1.57 -6.95 -7.46
N GLU A 84 -2.57 -6.90 -6.57
CA GLU A 84 -3.69 -7.85 -6.57
C GLU A 84 -4.69 -7.64 -7.72
N LEU A 85 -4.69 -6.47 -8.35
CA LEU A 85 -5.54 -6.18 -9.51
C LEU A 85 -4.97 -6.75 -10.82
N GLU A 86 -3.70 -7.14 -10.85
CA GLU A 86 -2.99 -7.60 -12.06
C GLU A 86 -3.12 -6.63 -13.25
N MET A 87 -3.33 -5.34 -12.96
CA MET A 87 -3.57 -4.28 -13.93
C MET A 87 -2.27 -3.64 -14.42
N VAL A 88 -1.35 -3.42 -13.48
CA VAL A 88 -0.05 -2.80 -13.68
C VAL A 88 1.04 -3.70 -13.12
N ASN A 89 2.27 -3.55 -13.59
CA ASN A 89 3.45 -4.06 -12.93
C ASN A 89 3.90 -3.05 -11.86
N ILE A 90 4.13 -3.55 -10.64
CA ILE A 90 4.53 -2.73 -9.48
C ILE A 90 6.03 -2.81 -9.18
N GLY A 91 6.84 -3.25 -10.14
CA GLY A 91 8.27 -3.53 -10.00
C GLY A 91 8.60 -4.97 -9.60
N VAL A 92 7.62 -5.76 -9.11
CA VAL A 92 7.81 -7.21 -8.92
C VAL A 92 7.93 -7.88 -10.30
N GLY A 93 9.02 -8.63 -10.51
CA GLY A 93 9.42 -9.06 -11.84
C GLY A 93 10.58 -8.25 -12.42
N TYR A 94 10.95 -7.15 -11.78
CA TYR A 94 12.08 -6.28 -12.11
C TYR A 94 12.97 -6.06 -10.88
N THR A 95 14.06 -5.28 -11.01
CA THR A 95 15.04 -5.04 -9.94
C THR A 95 14.56 -4.08 -8.84
N LEU A 96 13.36 -3.51 -8.97
CA LEU A 96 12.84 -2.45 -8.10
C LEU A 96 11.45 -2.81 -7.54
N PRO A 97 11.32 -3.89 -6.76
CA PRO A 97 10.02 -4.38 -6.28
C PRO A 97 9.30 -3.31 -5.46
N PHE A 98 8.02 -3.10 -5.78
CA PHE A 98 7.11 -2.12 -5.18
C PHE A 98 7.41 -0.63 -5.48
N LYS A 99 8.61 -0.32 -5.99
CA LYS A 99 9.05 1.07 -6.25
C LYS A 99 8.49 1.65 -7.56
N LEU A 100 7.88 0.81 -8.40
CA LEU A 100 7.38 1.18 -9.73
C LEU A 100 5.87 1.05 -9.82
N VAL A 101 5.27 1.78 -10.76
CA VAL A 101 3.94 1.50 -11.32
C VAL A 101 4.03 1.69 -12.82
N GLY A 102 3.80 0.63 -13.60
CA GLY A 102 3.86 0.73 -15.06
C GLY A 102 3.15 -0.38 -15.83
N ALA A 103 2.89 -0.12 -17.10
CA ALA A 103 2.27 -1.05 -18.03
C ALA A 103 2.58 -0.64 -19.48
N PRO A 104 2.38 -1.52 -20.48
CA PRO A 104 2.62 -1.19 -21.89
C PRO A 104 1.73 -0.09 -22.46
N TRP A 105 0.57 0.15 -21.83
CA TRP A 105 -0.44 1.13 -22.26
C TRP A 105 -0.36 2.48 -21.52
N ILE A 106 0.59 2.65 -20.59
CA ILE A 106 0.79 3.92 -19.89
C ILE A 106 1.73 4.81 -20.71
N HIS A 107 1.50 6.12 -20.68
CA HIS A 107 2.45 7.14 -21.12
C HIS A 107 3.18 7.71 -19.90
N ALA A 108 4.49 7.44 -19.79
CA ALA A 108 5.27 7.76 -18.59
C ALA A 108 5.26 9.24 -18.23
N ASP A 109 5.50 10.11 -19.21
CA ASP A 109 5.65 11.56 -18.98
C ASP A 109 4.33 12.19 -18.52
N GLU A 110 3.22 11.89 -19.20
CA GLU A 110 1.90 12.38 -18.82
C GLU A 110 1.49 11.90 -17.43
N TYR A 111 1.68 10.60 -17.14
CA TYR A 111 1.30 10.06 -15.84
C TYR A 111 2.13 10.65 -14.70
N ALA A 112 3.45 10.77 -14.87
CA ALA A 112 4.33 11.41 -13.90
C ALA A 112 3.97 12.89 -13.68
N GLN A 113 3.72 13.63 -14.77
CA GLN A 113 3.32 15.03 -14.69
C GLN A 113 2.03 15.19 -13.88
N LYS A 114 0.97 14.43 -14.22
CA LYS A 114 -0.32 14.49 -13.52
C LYS A 114 -0.24 14.09 -12.06
N LEU A 115 0.64 13.14 -11.72
CA LEU A 115 0.93 12.77 -10.34
C LEU A 115 1.63 13.90 -9.57
N ASN A 116 2.66 14.52 -10.15
CA ASN A 116 3.39 15.61 -9.53
C ASN A 116 2.53 16.89 -9.39
N GLU A 117 1.59 17.13 -10.30
CA GLU A 117 0.58 18.20 -10.19
C GLU A 117 -0.29 18.08 -8.92
N GLN A 118 -0.42 16.87 -8.35
CA GLN A 118 -1.17 16.65 -7.09
C GLN A 118 -0.41 17.13 -5.85
N LYS A 119 0.87 17.49 -5.96
CA LYS A 119 1.72 18.03 -4.88
C LYS A 119 1.66 17.17 -3.60
N LEU A 120 1.77 15.85 -3.74
CA LEU A 120 1.77 14.93 -2.62
C LEU A 120 3.02 15.12 -1.76
N GLU A 121 2.84 15.14 -0.44
CA GLU A 121 3.92 15.40 0.51
C GLU A 121 4.89 14.21 0.60
N GLY A 122 6.20 14.53 0.59
CA GLY A 122 7.27 13.55 0.83
C GLY A 122 7.47 12.54 -0.30
N VAL A 123 6.96 12.80 -1.51
CA VAL A 123 7.13 11.94 -2.69
C VAL A 123 7.16 12.75 -3.98
N THR A 124 7.91 12.26 -4.95
CA THR A 124 7.92 12.71 -6.35
C THR A 124 7.82 11.50 -7.27
N PHE A 125 7.35 11.71 -8.50
CA PHE A 125 7.18 10.65 -9.48
C PHE A 125 8.04 10.96 -10.70
N ILE A 126 8.89 10.01 -11.08
CA ILE A 126 9.84 10.16 -12.19
C ILE A 126 9.36 9.26 -13.34
N PRO A 127 9.21 9.76 -14.58
CA PRO A 127 8.93 8.92 -15.74
C PRO A 127 9.93 7.76 -15.82
N PHE A 128 9.45 6.53 -15.97
CA PHE A 128 10.30 5.34 -15.95
C PHE A 128 9.87 4.31 -17.00
N HIS A 129 10.87 3.73 -17.66
CA HIS A 129 10.70 2.74 -18.73
C HIS A 129 11.46 1.48 -18.34
N PHE A 130 10.81 0.32 -18.43
CA PHE A 130 11.39 -0.94 -18.00
C PHE A 130 10.78 -2.14 -18.70
N LYS A 131 11.51 -3.26 -18.67
CA LYS A 131 11.06 -4.53 -19.23
C LYS A 131 11.18 -5.62 -18.14
N PRO A 132 10.08 -6.10 -17.55
CA PRO A 132 10.12 -7.12 -16.51
C PRO A 132 10.76 -8.43 -16.99
N PHE A 133 11.57 -9.05 -16.14
CA PHE A 133 12.22 -10.34 -16.37
C PHE A 133 11.27 -11.53 -16.14
N TYR A 134 10.30 -11.38 -15.24
CA TYR A 134 9.27 -12.38 -14.94
C TYR A 134 7.98 -11.70 -14.45
N GLY A 135 6.93 -12.49 -14.23
CA GLY A 135 5.67 -12.00 -13.68
C GLY A 135 4.85 -11.16 -14.67
N ARG A 136 4.18 -10.12 -14.18
CA ARG A 136 3.27 -9.31 -14.99
C ARG A 136 4.03 -8.56 -16.09
N PHE A 137 3.55 -8.65 -17.32
CA PHE A 137 4.16 -8.03 -18.50
C PHE A 137 5.61 -8.49 -18.77
N LYS A 138 5.92 -9.76 -18.44
CA LYS A 138 7.23 -10.35 -18.72
C LYS A 138 7.62 -10.15 -20.19
N GLY A 139 8.79 -9.53 -20.42
CA GLY A 139 9.34 -9.31 -21.76
C GLY A 139 8.68 -8.18 -22.56
N GLU A 140 7.63 -7.55 -22.03
CA GLU A 140 6.98 -6.40 -22.67
C GLU A 140 7.60 -5.09 -22.17
N PHE A 141 7.76 -4.11 -23.06
CA PHE A 141 8.17 -2.77 -22.66
C PHE A 141 7.04 -2.08 -21.90
N CYS A 142 7.30 -1.76 -20.64
CA CYS A 142 6.40 -1.03 -19.77
C CYS A 142 6.90 0.40 -19.60
N GLN A 143 5.94 1.32 -19.56
CA GLN A 143 6.15 2.71 -19.19
C GLN A 143 5.37 3.01 -17.92
N GLY A 144 5.77 4.06 -17.19
CA GLY A 144 5.05 4.52 -16.02
C GLY A 144 5.94 5.39 -15.14
N VAL A 145 5.92 5.13 -13.84
CA VAL A 145 6.63 5.96 -12.86
C VAL A 145 7.47 5.16 -11.89
N LEU A 146 8.63 5.71 -11.56
CA LEU A 146 9.39 5.41 -10.36
C LEU A 146 8.89 6.32 -9.23
N ILE A 147 8.51 5.71 -8.12
CA ILE A 147 8.13 6.42 -6.90
C ILE A 147 9.41 6.79 -6.16
N ASN A 148 9.67 8.08 -5.98
CA ASN A 148 10.80 8.59 -5.24
C ASN A 148 10.33 9.22 -3.93
N ILE A 149 10.48 8.50 -2.81
CA ILE A 149 10.12 9.00 -1.48
C ILE A 149 11.19 9.99 -1.01
N THR A 150 10.84 11.27 -0.94
CA THR A 150 11.76 12.36 -0.58
C THR A 150 11.78 12.67 0.91
N ASN A 151 10.71 12.35 1.65
CA ASN A 151 10.67 12.56 3.10
C ASN A 151 9.68 11.58 3.77
N THR A 152 10.23 10.57 4.44
CA THR A 152 9.47 9.49 5.10
C THR A 152 8.59 9.95 6.27
N LYS A 153 8.88 11.10 6.88
CA LYS A 153 8.13 11.61 8.05
C LYS A 153 6.77 12.19 7.65
N ILE A 154 6.70 12.81 6.47
CA ILE A 154 5.47 13.42 5.94
C ILE A 154 4.80 12.55 4.87
N TYR A 155 5.51 11.56 4.33
CA TYR A 155 4.98 10.59 3.37
C TYR A 155 3.77 9.81 3.94
N ARG A 156 2.74 9.61 3.09
CA ARG A 156 1.52 8.87 3.44
C ARG A 156 1.23 7.82 2.36
N PRO A 157 1.67 6.56 2.54
CA PRO A 157 1.64 5.55 1.47
C PRO A 157 0.22 5.27 0.96
N GLN A 158 -0.78 5.19 1.84
CA GLN A 158 -2.14 4.90 1.37
C GLN A 158 -2.78 6.05 0.59
N LYS A 159 -2.46 7.31 0.95
CA LYS A 159 -2.87 8.49 0.16
C LYS A 159 -2.28 8.41 -1.25
N VAL A 160 -1.00 8.08 -1.34
CA VAL A 160 -0.28 7.93 -2.62
C VAL A 160 -0.88 6.80 -3.45
N GLN A 161 -1.16 5.65 -2.84
CA GLN A 161 -1.82 4.52 -3.49
C GLN A 161 -3.17 4.90 -4.11
N CYS A 162 -4.02 5.62 -3.38
CA CYS A 162 -5.32 6.08 -3.89
C CYS A 162 -5.17 7.03 -5.07
N VAL A 163 -4.20 7.95 -5.02
CA VAL A 163 -3.95 8.90 -6.10
C VAL A 163 -3.35 8.21 -7.33
N LEU A 164 -2.43 7.26 -7.14
CA LEU A 164 -1.89 6.42 -8.22
C LEU A 164 -3.02 5.68 -8.95
N LEU A 165 -3.86 4.94 -8.22
CA LEU A 165 -4.99 4.20 -8.79
C LEU A 165 -6.03 5.11 -9.45
N GLY A 166 -6.39 6.20 -8.78
CA GLY A 166 -7.43 7.08 -9.30
C GLY A 166 -6.98 7.87 -10.52
N LEU A 167 -5.71 8.30 -10.61
CA LEU A 167 -5.17 8.90 -11.83
C LEU A 167 -5.05 7.90 -12.98
N LEU A 168 -4.73 6.62 -12.72
CA LEU A 168 -4.82 5.60 -13.77
C LEU A 168 -6.24 5.48 -14.30
N LYS A 169 -7.24 5.51 -13.42
CA LYS A 169 -8.65 5.49 -13.81
C LYS A 169 -9.04 6.70 -14.65
N SER A 170 -8.57 7.90 -14.28
CA SER A 170 -8.91 9.12 -14.99
C SER A 170 -8.22 9.25 -16.35
N LEU A 171 -6.95 8.83 -16.47
CA LEU A 171 -6.20 8.91 -17.73
C LEU A 171 -6.52 7.75 -18.68
N TYR A 172 -6.77 6.55 -18.15
CA TYR A 172 -6.98 5.33 -18.92
C TYR A 172 -8.31 4.63 -18.56
N PRO A 173 -9.45 5.32 -18.65
CA PRO A 173 -10.72 4.85 -18.09
C PRO A 173 -11.21 3.54 -18.71
N ALA A 174 -10.96 3.34 -20.01
CA ALA A 174 -11.32 2.13 -20.74
C ALA A 174 -10.52 0.92 -20.25
N HIS A 175 -9.19 1.03 -20.22
CA HIS A 175 -8.31 -0.04 -19.72
C HIS A 175 -8.60 -0.44 -18.28
N VAL A 176 -8.77 0.54 -17.39
CA VAL A 176 -9.07 0.27 -15.97
C VAL A 176 -10.44 -0.38 -15.82
N LYS A 177 -11.47 0.12 -16.54
CA LYS A 177 -12.82 -0.45 -16.49
C LYS A 177 -12.83 -1.89 -17.00
N GLU A 178 -12.24 -2.14 -18.16
CA GLU A 178 -12.12 -3.47 -18.76
C GLU A 178 -11.41 -4.43 -17.78
N LYS A 179 -10.27 -4.00 -17.22
CA LYS A 179 -9.50 -4.85 -16.32
C LYS A 179 -10.26 -5.21 -15.04
N ILE A 180 -10.96 -4.25 -14.43
CA ILE A 180 -11.73 -4.50 -13.21
C ILE A 180 -12.95 -5.41 -13.52
N GLN A 181 -13.63 -5.19 -14.64
CA GLN A 181 -14.80 -5.99 -15.03
C GLN A 181 -14.44 -7.46 -15.32
N HIS A 182 -13.27 -7.70 -15.92
CA HIS A 182 -12.78 -9.05 -16.25
C HIS A 182 -11.82 -9.62 -15.19
N LEU A 183 -11.73 -8.97 -14.01
CA LEU A 183 -10.89 -9.47 -12.94
C LEU A 183 -11.45 -10.81 -12.45
N LYS A 184 -10.61 -11.85 -12.47
CA LYS A 184 -11.00 -13.20 -12.01
C LYS A 184 -11.64 -13.10 -10.60
N PRO A 185 -12.75 -13.83 -10.33
CA PRO A 185 -13.46 -13.71 -9.04
C PRO A 185 -12.54 -13.83 -7.82
N GLY A 186 -11.60 -14.79 -7.83
CA GLY A 186 -10.63 -14.95 -6.74
C GLY A 186 -9.71 -13.75 -6.53
N LYS A 187 -9.30 -13.06 -7.61
CA LYS A 187 -8.46 -11.85 -7.54
C LYS A 187 -9.24 -10.64 -7.04
N LYS A 188 -10.50 -10.50 -7.48
CA LYS A 188 -11.41 -9.49 -6.94
C LYS A 188 -11.60 -9.67 -5.43
N THR A 189 -11.85 -10.90 -4.99
CA THR A 189 -11.96 -11.21 -3.56
C THR A 189 -10.66 -10.93 -2.81
N LEU A 190 -9.51 -11.29 -3.38
CA LEU A 190 -8.20 -11.06 -2.75
C LEU A 190 -7.89 -9.57 -2.62
N PHE A 191 -8.19 -8.77 -3.64
CA PHE A 191 -8.08 -7.31 -3.59
C PHE A 191 -8.96 -6.70 -2.50
N CYS A 192 -10.23 -7.11 -2.40
CA CYS A 192 -11.13 -6.61 -1.35
C CYS A 192 -10.66 -7.05 0.05
N LYS A 193 -10.09 -8.26 0.18
CA LYS A 193 -9.46 -8.73 1.41
C LYS A 193 -8.23 -7.90 1.80
N ALA A 194 -7.35 -7.61 0.84
CA ALA A 194 -6.18 -6.75 1.05
C ALA A 194 -6.57 -5.31 1.43
N CYS A 195 -7.62 -4.77 0.82
CA CYS A 195 -8.20 -3.47 1.20
C CYS A 195 -8.94 -3.50 2.54
N GLY A 196 -9.41 -4.67 2.97
CA GLY A 196 -10.34 -4.85 4.09
C GLY A 196 -11.74 -4.27 3.86
N SER A 197 -12.10 -3.94 2.61
CA SER A 197 -13.37 -3.37 2.16
C SER A 197 -13.47 -3.49 0.64
N GLU A 198 -14.70 -3.56 0.09
CA GLU A 198 -14.94 -3.43 -1.35
C GLU A 198 -15.09 -1.98 -1.81
N LYS A 199 -15.15 -1.01 -0.87
CA LYS A 199 -15.47 0.38 -1.17
C LYS A 199 -14.51 1.01 -2.19
N ILE A 200 -13.21 0.69 -2.11
CA ILE A 200 -12.21 1.14 -3.07
C ILE A 200 -12.55 0.66 -4.49
N LEU A 201 -12.91 -0.61 -4.64
CA LEU A 201 -13.27 -1.17 -5.94
C LEU A 201 -14.57 -0.57 -6.47
N THR A 202 -15.56 -0.36 -5.60
CA THR A 202 -16.82 0.28 -5.94
C THR A 202 -16.61 1.72 -6.42
N LEU A 203 -15.78 2.51 -5.72
CA LEU A 203 -15.42 3.86 -6.15
C LEU A 203 -14.74 3.86 -7.52
N MET A 204 -13.78 2.94 -7.75
CA MET A 204 -13.10 2.81 -9.06
C MET A 204 -14.04 2.47 -10.23
N LEU A 205 -15.18 1.83 -9.95
CA LEU A 205 -16.19 1.47 -10.96
C LEU A 205 -17.24 2.55 -11.20
N GLN A 206 -17.65 3.26 -10.14
CA GLN A 206 -18.78 4.19 -10.17
C GLN A 206 -18.36 5.65 -10.38
N GLU A 207 -17.16 6.01 -9.97
CA GLU A 207 -16.68 7.39 -10.00
C GLU A 207 -15.75 7.62 -11.17
N GLU A 208 -15.94 8.74 -11.86
CA GLU A 208 -15.05 9.18 -12.93
C GLU A 208 -13.66 9.60 -12.39
N PHE A 209 -13.66 10.30 -11.25
CA PHE A 209 -12.47 10.78 -10.55
C PHE A 209 -12.40 10.25 -9.10
N PRO A 210 -12.02 8.99 -8.88
CA PRO A 210 -12.14 8.34 -7.57
C PRO A 210 -11.06 8.74 -6.55
N SER A 211 -9.94 9.35 -6.97
CA SER A 211 -8.73 9.55 -6.15
C SER A 211 -9.01 10.08 -4.74
N TRP A 212 -9.63 11.26 -4.64
CA TRP A 212 -9.85 11.93 -3.36
C TRP A 212 -10.98 11.30 -2.54
N LYS A 213 -12.01 10.76 -3.19
CA LYS A 213 -13.06 9.98 -2.51
C LYS A 213 -12.49 8.73 -1.83
N MET A 214 -11.52 8.06 -2.46
CA MET A 214 -10.82 6.93 -1.86
C MET A 214 -9.93 7.37 -0.69
N VAL A 215 -9.24 8.51 -0.81
CA VAL A 215 -8.44 9.10 0.29
C VAL A 215 -9.32 9.40 1.50
N ASP A 216 -10.47 10.04 1.29
CA ASP A 216 -11.40 10.41 2.37
C ASP A 216 -11.96 9.19 3.09
N PHE A 217 -12.33 8.15 2.34
CA PHE A 217 -12.80 6.88 2.90
C PHE A 217 -11.75 6.26 3.83
N GLN A 218 -10.49 6.20 3.39
CA GLN A 218 -9.41 5.64 4.20
C GLN A 218 -9.10 6.49 5.44
N GLN A 219 -9.06 7.81 5.31
CA GLN A 219 -8.77 8.71 6.43
C GLN A 219 -9.84 8.64 7.53
N ASN A 220 -11.12 8.62 7.15
CA ASN A 220 -12.20 8.53 8.13
C ASN A 220 -12.18 7.19 8.89
N SER A 221 -11.76 6.12 8.22
CA SER A 221 -11.63 4.79 8.82
C SER A 221 -10.49 4.68 9.86
N MET A 222 -9.59 5.68 9.94
CA MET A 222 -8.43 5.66 10.85
C MET A 222 -8.64 6.44 12.16
N LYS A 223 -9.61 7.37 12.22
CA LYS A 223 -9.77 8.30 13.35
C LYS A 223 -9.95 7.56 14.69
N ASP A 224 -10.87 6.60 14.72
CA ASP A 224 -11.18 5.83 15.94
C ASP A 224 -9.99 4.96 16.37
N PHE A 225 -9.27 4.39 15.40
CA PHE A 225 -8.11 3.56 15.68
C PHE A 225 -6.97 4.33 16.35
N HIS A 226 -6.75 5.59 15.94
CA HIS A 226 -5.72 6.42 16.57
C HIS A 226 -5.98 6.69 18.04
N ALA A 227 -7.24 6.89 18.44
CA ALA A 227 -7.60 7.03 19.85
C ALA A 227 -7.43 5.68 20.58
N LYS A 228 -7.98 4.61 19.99
CA LYS A 228 -7.99 3.26 20.55
C LYS A 228 -6.60 2.69 20.79
N ARG A 229 -5.65 2.92 19.88
CA ARG A 229 -4.31 2.33 19.99
C ARG A 229 -3.48 2.89 21.14
N LYS A 230 -3.77 4.11 21.63
CA LYS A 230 -2.96 4.83 22.63
C LYS A 230 -2.68 4.02 23.89
N GLN A 231 -3.70 3.31 24.41
CA GLN A 231 -3.58 2.49 25.62
C GLN A 231 -2.65 1.27 25.47
N TYR A 232 -2.34 0.86 24.23
CA TYR A 232 -1.51 -0.29 23.93
C TYR A 232 -0.06 0.06 23.60
N LEU A 233 0.22 1.35 23.42
CA LEU A 233 1.52 1.80 23.01
C LEU A 233 2.56 1.63 24.12
N LEU A 234 3.81 1.37 23.72
CA LEU A 234 4.97 1.19 24.60
C LEU A 234 6.00 2.33 24.47
N TYR A 235 6.03 3.06 23.34
CA TYR A 235 7.12 4.04 23.03
C TYR A 235 6.66 5.40 22.51
#